data_AF-A0A3G9JRK5-F1
#
_entry.id   AF-A0A3G9JRK5-F1
#
_cell.length_a   1.000
_cell.length_b   1.000
_cell.length_c   1.000
_cell.angle_alpha   90.00
_cell.angle_beta   90.00
_cell.angle_gamma   90.00
#
_symmetry.space_group_name_H-M   'P 1'
#
loop_
_entity.id
_entity.type
_entity.pdbx_description
1 polymer ?
#
loop_
_entity_poly.entity_id
_entity_poly.type
_entity_poly.pdbx_seq_one_letter_code
_entity_poly.pdbx_strand_id
1 'polypeptide(L)'
;MEISGIIKNNMPKVPVVLISDQISDLMKNELYIKRSFSDLRITYTHHLLTTMDLSILQTYKNAVIILSTRLITPLSQSCAISHSSTLIPITFELNDQDIQAIDQAIKFYERQILQSFLDHTKTSS
;
A
#
# COMPACT_ATOMS: atom_id res chain seq x y z
N MET A 1 28.65 2.37 -6.13
CA MET A 1 27.31 2.50 -5.51
C MET A 1 26.89 3.93 -5.77
N GLU A 2 26.04 4.24 -6.75
CA GLU A 2 25.61 5.65 -6.88
C GLU A 2 24.32 5.84 -7.68
N ILE A 3 24.18 5.30 -8.89
CA ILE A 3 22.99 5.63 -9.71
C ILE A 3 21.71 4.92 -9.21
N SER A 4 21.80 3.62 -8.86
CA SER A 4 20.62 2.86 -8.43
C SER A 4 20.05 3.35 -7.08
N GLY A 5 20.91 3.85 -6.19
CA GLY A 5 20.49 4.43 -4.91
C GLY A 5 19.82 5.79 -5.09
N ILE A 6 20.37 6.64 -5.97
CA ILE A 6 19.81 7.96 -6.27
C ILE A 6 18.45 7.84 -6.97
N ILE A 7 18.30 6.91 -7.93
CA ILE A 7 17.01 6.66 -8.58
C ILE A 7 15.98 6.22 -7.53
N LYS A 8 16.32 5.26 -6.67
CA LYS A 8 15.41 4.77 -5.63
C LYS A 8 14.95 5.84 -4.66
N ASN A 9 15.80 6.79 -4.30
CA ASN A 9 15.44 7.88 -3.39
C ASN A 9 14.54 8.95 -4.04
N ASN A 10 14.52 9.05 -5.36
CA ASN A 10 13.72 10.04 -6.09
C ASN A 10 12.44 9.46 -6.73
N MET A 11 12.26 8.13 -6.69
CA MET A 11 11.02 7.52 -7.15
C MET A 11 9.87 7.80 -6.17
N PRO A 12 8.65 8.01 -6.68
CA PRO A 12 7.46 7.99 -5.85
C PRO A 12 7.39 6.71 -5.01
N LYS A 13 7.00 6.86 -3.75
CA LYS A 13 6.83 5.75 -2.82
C LYS A 13 5.54 5.00 -3.10
N VAL A 14 5.51 3.70 -2.83
CA VAL A 14 4.29 2.90 -2.95
C VAL A 14 3.35 3.22 -1.78
N PRO A 15 2.09 3.62 -2.02
CA PRO A 15 1.12 3.80 -0.95
C PRO A 15 0.75 2.45 -0.32
N VAL A 16 0.88 2.35 1.00
CA VAL A 16 0.38 1.24 1.81
C VAL A 16 -0.68 1.78 2.74
N VAL A 17 -1.90 1.25 2.64
CA VAL A 17 -3.08 1.74 3.36
C VAL A 17 -3.61 0.62 4.23
N LEU A 18 -3.68 0.83 5.55
CA LEU A 18 -4.33 -0.09 6.46
C LEU A 18 -5.74 0.40 6.81
N ILE A 19 -6.73 -0.46 6.65
CA ILE A 19 -8.12 -0.19 7.00
C ILE A 19 -8.56 -1.20 8.06
N SER A 20 -9.08 -0.70 9.18
CA SER A 20 -9.65 -1.54 10.23
C SER A 20 -10.88 -0.89 10.82
N ASP A 21 -11.76 -1.70 11.40
CA ASP A 21 -12.87 -1.26 12.25
C ASP A 21 -12.46 -1.16 13.73
N GLN A 22 -11.24 -1.58 14.08
CA GLN A 22 -10.68 -1.57 15.44
C GLN A 22 -9.37 -0.79 15.52
N ILE A 23 -9.31 0.19 16.44
CA ILE A 23 -8.10 1.00 16.68
C ILE A 23 -6.93 0.13 17.17
N SER A 24 -7.19 -0.87 17.99
CA SER A 24 -6.15 -1.79 18.48
C SER A 24 -5.41 -2.49 17.35
N ASP A 25 -6.14 -2.88 16.30
CA ASP A 25 -5.59 -3.59 15.16
C ASP A 25 -4.76 -2.64 14.29
N LEU A 26 -5.18 -1.37 14.18
CA LEU A 26 -4.38 -0.34 13.50
C LEU A 26 -3.03 -0.15 14.16
N MET A 27 -2.99 0.03 15.49
CA MET A 27 -1.75 0.30 16.21
C MET A 27 -0.78 -0.89 16.16
N LYS A 28 -1.31 -2.12 16.31
CA LYS A 28 -0.49 -3.35 16.25
C LYS A 28 0.11 -3.54 14.87
N ASN A 29 -0.72 -3.46 13.84
CA ASN A 29 -0.29 -3.71 12.46
C ASN A 29 0.59 -2.56 11.93
N GLU A 30 0.36 -1.31 12.36
CA GLU A 30 1.24 -0.17 12.05
C GLU A 30 2.68 -0.43 12.50
N LEU A 31 2.86 -0.89 13.74
CA LEU A 31 4.19 -1.19 14.26
C LEU A 31 4.89 -2.27 13.44
N TYR A 32 4.13 -3.29 13.02
CA TYR A 32 4.67 -4.41 12.24
C TYR A 32 5.04 -4.00 10.81
N ILE A 33 4.24 -3.15 10.16
CA ILE A 33 4.53 -2.57 8.84
C ILE A 33 5.76 -1.68 8.90
N LYS A 34 5.84 -0.75 9.87
CA LYS A 34 6.99 0.16 10.00
C LYS A 34 8.31 -0.56 10.32
N ARG A 35 8.25 -1.71 10.98
CA ARG A 35 9.42 -2.56 11.22
C ARG A 35 9.84 -3.35 9.97
N SER A 36 8.87 -3.74 9.14
CA SER A 36 9.09 -4.59 7.97
C SER A 36 9.51 -3.81 6.73
N PHE A 37 9.07 -2.55 6.62
CA PHE A 37 9.24 -1.75 5.40
C PHE A 37 9.85 -0.39 5.71
N SER A 38 10.83 0.00 4.87
CA SER A 38 11.47 1.31 4.98
C SER A 38 10.55 2.43 4.48
N ASP A 39 10.57 3.55 5.20
CA ASP A 39 9.91 4.80 4.78
C ASP A 39 10.46 5.37 3.46
N LEU A 40 11.58 4.87 2.94
CA LEU A 40 12.06 5.20 1.60
C LEU A 40 11.29 4.48 0.49
N ARG A 41 10.68 3.32 0.81
CA ARG A 41 9.94 2.49 -0.16
C ARG A 41 8.45 2.79 -0.17
N ILE A 42 7.89 3.08 1.00
CA ILE A 42 6.44 3.18 1.17
C ILE A 42 6.01 4.49 1.81
N THR A 43 4.79 4.91 1.50
CA THR A 43 4.03 5.86 2.31
C THR A 43 2.94 5.09 3.02
N TYR A 44 3.02 5.02 4.34
CA TYR A 44 2.02 4.33 5.16
C TYR A 44 0.92 5.29 5.61
N THR A 45 -0.34 4.89 5.44
CA THR A 45 -1.52 5.57 5.99
C THR A 45 -2.47 4.54 6.60
N HIS A 46 -3.25 4.96 7.59
CA HIS A 46 -4.26 4.10 8.19
C HIS A 46 -5.59 4.83 8.34
N HIS A 47 -6.68 4.07 8.26
CA HIS A 47 -8.04 4.58 8.39
C HIS A 47 -8.86 3.68 9.30
N LEU A 48 -9.59 4.30 10.22
CA LEU A 48 -10.65 3.62 10.95
C LEU A 48 -11.92 3.66 10.09
N LEU A 49 -12.48 2.50 9.77
CA LEU A 49 -13.60 2.35 8.86
C LEU A 49 -14.81 3.18 9.30
N THR A 50 -15.05 3.30 10.61
CA THR A 50 -16.20 4.03 11.16
C THR A 50 -16.11 5.53 10.97
N THR A 51 -14.93 6.09 10.68
CA THR A 51 -14.71 7.53 10.54
C THR A 51 -14.25 7.94 9.16
N MET A 52 -13.97 6.98 8.27
CA MET A 52 -13.45 7.28 6.94
C MET A 52 -14.59 7.47 5.93
N ASP A 53 -14.42 8.42 5.02
CA ASP A 53 -15.21 8.46 3.79
C ASP A 53 -14.69 7.38 2.84
N LEU A 54 -15.54 6.42 2.47
CA LEU A 54 -15.20 5.33 1.56
C LEU A 54 -14.77 5.83 0.17
N SER A 55 -15.18 7.04 -0.24
CA SER A 55 -14.74 7.65 -1.50
C SER A 55 -13.22 7.80 -1.58
N ILE A 56 -12.52 7.92 -0.44
CA ILE A 56 -11.07 8.03 -0.40
C ILE A 56 -10.37 6.79 -0.99
N LEU A 57 -11.00 5.62 -0.92
CA LEU A 57 -10.46 4.37 -1.46
C LEU A 57 -10.31 4.41 -2.98
N GLN A 58 -11.10 5.24 -3.66
CA GLN A 58 -11.01 5.44 -5.10
C GLN A 58 -9.84 6.35 -5.49
N THR A 59 -9.36 7.18 -4.55
CA THR A 59 -8.24 8.11 -4.77
C THR A 59 -6.89 7.40 -4.75
N TYR A 60 -6.80 6.26 -4.05
CA TYR A 60 -5.59 5.45 -4.01
C TYR A 60 -5.39 4.72 -5.33
N LYS A 61 -4.32 5.10 -6.04
CA LYS A 61 -3.85 4.45 -7.26
C LYS A 61 -2.56 3.69 -6.99
N ASN A 62 -2.40 2.52 -7.60
CA ASN A 62 -1.21 1.68 -7.45
C ASN A 62 -0.84 1.43 -5.97
N ALA A 63 -1.85 1.25 -5.13
CA ALA A 63 -1.69 1.13 -3.69
C ALA A 63 -1.81 -0.33 -3.25
N VAL A 64 -1.18 -0.65 -2.13
CA VAL A 64 -1.41 -1.88 -1.38
C VAL A 64 -2.37 -1.56 -0.24
N ILE A 65 -3.58 -2.11 -0.31
CA ILE A 65 -4.63 -1.87 0.66
C ILE A 65 -4.77 -3.12 1.53
N ILE A 66 -4.42 -2.98 2.80
CA ILE A 66 -4.50 -4.02 3.82
C ILE A 66 -5.79 -3.82 4.59
N LEU A 67 -6.60 -4.86 4.75
CA LEU A 67 -7.88 -4.78 5.45
C LEU A 67 -8.24 -6.09 6.12
N SER A 68 -9.01 -6.04 7.20
CA SER A 68 -9.50 -7.27 7.83
C SER A 68 -10.40 -8.06 6.85
N THR A 69 -10.27 -9.38 6.79
CA THR A 69 -11.09 -10.26 5.93
C THR A 69 -12.59 -10.00 6.09
N ARG A 70 -13.02 -9.64 7.30
CA ARG A 70 -14.41 -9.26 7.62
C ARG A 70 -14.90 -8.03 6.87
N LEU A 71 -13.98 -7.17 6.43
CA LEU A 71 -14.28 -5.93 5.72
C LEU A 71 -14.31 -6.11 4.19
N ILE A 72 -13.84 -7.25 3.65
CA ILE A 72 -13.83 -7.47 2.19
C ILE A 72 -15.25 -7.41 1.63
N THR A 73 -16.19 -8.16 2.22
CA THR A 73 -17.57 -8.23 1.73
C THR A 73 -18.24 -6.86 1.71
N PRO A 74 -18.30 -6.09 2.82
CA PRO A 74 -18.92 -4.77 2.80
C PRO A 74 -18.21 -3.78 1.87
N LEU A 75 -16.88 -3.82 1.74
CA LEU A 75 -16.12 -2.93 0.84
C LEU A 75 -16.24 -3.32 -0.64
N SER A 76 -16.42 -4.61 -0.94
CA SER A 76 -16.61 -5.09 -2.31
C SER A 76 -17.98 -4.68 -2.87
N GLN A 77 -19.00 -4.61 -2.01
CA GLN A 77 -20.34 -4.19 -2.39
C GLN A 77 -20.45 -2.69 -2.65
N SER A 78 -19.57 -1.88 -2.05
CA SER A 78 -19.58 -0.42 -2.20
C SER A 78 -18.80 0.09 -3.42
N CYS A 79 -18.22 -0.78 -4.27
CA CYS A 79 -17.37 -0.42 -5.42
C CYS A 79 -16.27 0.62 -5.10
N ALA A 80 -15.85 0.71 -3.83
CA ALA A 80 -15.03 1.82 -3.36
C ALA A 80 -13.54 1.67 -3.72
N ILE A 81 -13.08 0.48 -4.11
CA ILE A 81 -11.66 0.23 -4.33
C ILE A 81 -11.31 0.43 -5.81
N SER A 82 -10.29 1.26 -6.05
CA SER A 82 -9.70 1.43 -7.38
C SER A 82 -9.21 0.09 -7.93
N HIS A 83 -9.58 -0.25 -9.18
CA HIS A 83 -9.12 -1.45 -9.90
C HIS A 83 -7.59 -1.50 -10.08
N SER A 84 -6.89 -0.39 -9.83
CA SER A 84 -5.44 -0.29 -9.91
C SER A 84 -4.70 -0.67 -8.63
N SER A 85 -5.41 -0.99 -7.55
CA SER A 85 -4.84 -1.27 -6.22
C SER A 85 -4.96 -2.75 -5.85
N THR A 86 -3.97 -3.26 -5.12
CA THR A 86 -3.93 -4.65 -4.65
C THR A 86 -4.54 -4.72 -3.25
N LEU A 87 -5.52 -5.60 -3.06
CA LEU A 87 -6.14 -5.84 -1.76
C LEU A 87 -5.49 -7.04 -1.08
N ILE A 88 -5.04 -6.85 0.16
CA ILE A 88 -4.45 -7.89 0.99
C ILE A 88 -5.33 -8.05 2.24
N PRO A 89 -6.16 -9.10 2.27
CA PRO A 89 -6.99 -9.36 3.41
C PRO A 89 -6.21 -10.04 4.53
N ILE A 90 -6.40 -9.58 5.76
CA ILE A 90 -5.74 -10.12 6.97
C ILE A 90 -6.79 -10.54 7.99
N THR A 91 -6.51 -11.54 8.84
CA THR A 91 -7.52 -12.02 9.79
C THR A 91 -7.61 -11.16 11.05
N PHE A 92 -6.46 -10.85 11.67
CA PHE A 92 -6.38 -10.03 12.89
C PHE A 92 -5.05 -9.27 12.96
N GLU A 93 -3.96 -10.02 13.08
CA GLU A 93 -2.60 -9.50 13.14
C GLU A 93 -1.83 -9.96 11.91
N LEU A 94 -1.02 -9.06 11.36
CA LEU A 94 -0.10 -9.39 10.29
C LEU A 94 0.86 -10.49 10.74
N ASN A 95 0.98 -11.52 9.92
CA ASN A 95 2.00 -12.56 10.07
C ASN A 95 3.03 -12.49 8.94
N ASP A 96 4.03 -13.37 8.99
CA ASP A 96 5.10 -13.41 7.99
C ASP A 96 4.60 -13.65 6.56
N GLN A 97 3.51 -14.41 6.37
CA GLN A 97 2.92 -14.65 5.05
C GLN A 97 2.25 -13.37 4.51
N ASP A 98 1.55 -12.63 5.38
CA ASP A 98 0.95 -11.35 5.01
C ASP A 98 2.03 -10.34 4.62
N ILE A 99 3.14 -10.30 5.37
CA ILE A 99 4.29 -9.44 5.04
C ILE A 99 4.91 -9.81 3.70
N GLN A 100 5.05 -11.10 3.39
CA GLN A 100 5.52 -11.54 2.09
C GLN A 100 4.57 -11.10 0.97
N ALA A 101 3.26 -11.23 1.16
CA ALA A 101 2.27 -10.77 0.20
C ALA A 101 2.35 -9.25 -0.02
N ILE A 102 2.49 -8.47 1.06
CA ILE A 102 2.67 -7.02 1.02
C ILE A 102 3.95 -6.65 0.27
N ASP A 103 5.08 -7.31 0.55
CA ASP A 103 6.36 -7.03 -0.13
C ASP A 103 6.29 -7.35 -1.63
N GLN A 104 5.61 -8.44 -2.01
CA GLN A 104 5.40 -8.79 -3.42
C GLN A 104 4.57 -7.72 -4.15
N ALA A 105 3.51 -7.23 -3.51
CA ALA A 105 2.68 -6.15 -4.07
C ALA A 105 3.47 -4.84 -4.17
N ILE A 106 4.25 -4.47 -3.15
CA ILE A 106 5.14 -3.30 -3.19
C ILE A 106 6.12 -3.42 -4.36
N LYS A 107 6.81 -4.56 -4.50
CA LYS A 107 7.76 -4.80 -5.60
C LYS A 107 7.11 -4.71 -6.97
N PHE A 108 5.85 -5.14 -7.10
CA PHE A 108 5.09 -5.00 -8.34
C PHE A 108 4.91 -3.52 -8.71
N TYR A 109 4.48 -2.69 -7.78
CA TYR A 109 4.30 -1.25 -8.02
C TYR A 109 5.63 -0.49 -8.16
N GLU A 110 6.66 -0.83 -7.39
CA GLU A 110 8.02 -0.27 -7.56
C GLU A 110 8.53 -0.46 -9.00
N ARG A 111 8.29 -1.64 -9.60
CA ARG A 111 8.66 -1.88 -11.01
C ARG A 111 7.88 -1.00 -11.98
N GLN A 112 6.58 -0.84 -11.78
CA GLN A 112 5.76 0.04 -12.62
C GLN A 112 6.18 1.51 -12.52
N ILE A 113 6.49 1.96 -11.30
CA ILE A 113 6.98 3.31 -11.02
C ILE A 113 8.34 3.52 -11.68
N LEU A 114 9.26 2.57 -11.54
CA LEU A 114 10.57 2.63 -12.17
C LEU A 114 10.47 2.69 -13.70
N GLN A 115 9.66 1.84 -14.31
CA GLN A 115 9.40 1.85 -15.74
C GLN A 115 8.90 3.23 -16.20
N SER A 116 7.87 3.75 -15.51
CA SER A 116 7.29 5.06 -15.81
C SER A 116 8.31 6.18 -15.65
N PHE A 117 9.13 6.14 -14.60
CA PHE A 117 10.18 7.13 -14.35
C PHE A 117 11.21 7.15 -15.48
N LEU A 118 11.68 5.98 -15.92
CA LEU A 118 12.64 5.86 -17.01
C LEU A 118 12.06 6.36 -18.34
N ASP A 119 10.79 6.09 -18.62
CA ASP A 119 10.14 6.51 -19.86
C ASP A 119 9.99 8.05 -19.94
N HIS A 120 9.69 8.72 -18.81
CA HIS A 120 9.64 10.19 -18.75
C HIS A 120 11.02 10.85 -18.94
N THR A 121 12.10 10.18 -18.50
CA THR A 121 13.46 10.70 -18.71
C THR A 121 13.92 10.60 -20.16
N LYS A 122 13.38 9.65 -20.94
CA LYS A 122 13.73 9.46 -22.36
C LYS A 122 13.04 10.44 -23.31
N THR A 123 11.85 10.93 -22.97
CA THR A 123 11.10 11.89 -23.80
C THR A 123 11.53 13.34 -23.60
N SER A 124 12.40 13.60 -22.62
CA SER A 124 12.92 14.95 -22.28
C SER A 124 14.35 15.19 -22.78
N SER A 125 14.90 14.27 -23.60
CA SER A 125 16.23 14.34 -24.25
C SER A 125 16.08 14.33 -25.76
#